data_AF-A0A2C5YRY2-F1
#
_entry.id   AF-A0A2C5YRY2-F1
#
_cell.length_a   1.000
_cell.length_b   1.000
_cell.length_c   1.000
_cell.angle_alpha   90.00
_cell.angle_beta   90.00
_cell.angle_gamma   90.00
#
_symmetry.space_group_name_H-M   'P 1'
#
loop_
_entity.id
_entity.type
_entity.pdbx_description
1 polymer ?
#
loop_
_entity_poly.entity_id
_entity_poly.type
_entity_poly.pdbx_seq_one_letter_code
_entity_poly.pdbx_strand_id
1 'polypeptide(L)'
;MCLNDGPNGVRQADLVTAFPDGITAGATFDKRLMRRRAEAIGREARAKGVHVWLGPTVGPLGRKPKGGRNWEGFGADPVLQAVGARETVLGIQAQGVIATIKHFVGNEQEMFRMYNPVQYAYSANIGKSVPCPLPI
;
A
#
# COMPACT_ATOMS: atom_id res chain seq x y z
N MET A 1 17.09 1.29 12.83
CA MET A 1 16.11 0.69 11.90
C MET A 1 15.52 1.81 11.04
N CYS A 2 15.51 1.67 9.71
CA CYS A 2 15.03 2.67 8.75
C CYS A 2 13.74 2.19 8.07
N LEU A 3 12.68 3.00 8.14
CA LEU A 3 11.40 2.79 7.46
C LEU A 3 11.34 3.73 6.25
N ASN A 4 10.99 3.22 5.07
CA ASN A 4 10.86 4.06 3.88
C ASN A 4 9.65 3.67 3.02
N ASP A 5 8.97 4.68 2.47
CA ASP A 5 7.99 4.56 1.41
C ASP A 5 8.67 4.21 0.06
N GLY A 6 7.94 3.83 -0.97
CA GLY A 6 6.50 3.56 -1.03
C GLY A 6 6.17 2.33 -1.89
N PRO A 7 4.89 1.97 -2.04
CA PRO A 7 4.45 0.74 -2.71
C PRO A 7 4.94 0.55 -4.17
N ASN A 8 5.46 1.61 -4.81
CA ASN A 8 5.99 1.62 -6.17
C ASN A 8 7.50 1.96 -6.28
N GLY A 9 8.27 1.92 -5.19
CA GLY A 9 9.72 2.16 -5.22
C GLY A 9 10.28 2.69 -3.90
N VAL A 10 11.54 3.11 -3.87
CA VAL A 10 12.10 3.82 -2.71
C VAL A 10 11.83 5.32 -2.86
N ARG A 11 11.21 5.95 -1.87
CA ARG A 11 10.84 7.36 -1.90
C ARG A 11 11.99 8.24 -1.41
N GLN A 12 12.08 9.45 -1.97
CA GLN A 12 13.05 10.49 -1.56
C GLN A 12 14.51 10.01 -1.59
N ALA A 13 14.84 9.23 -2.61
CA ALA A 13 16.21 8.79 -2.90
C ALA A 13 16.55 9.09 -4.37
N ASP A 14 17.83 9.27 -4.65
CA ASP A 14 18.39 9.43 -5.99
C ASP A 14 18.70 8.06 -6.62
N LEU A 15 18.76 7.99 -7.96
CA LEU A 15 19.16 6.76 -8.68
C LEU A 15 18.31 5.53 -8.28
N VAL A 16 16.99 5.73 -8.19
CA VAL A 16 16.00 4.69 -7.89
C VAL A 16 14.98 4.58 -9.02
N THR A 17 14.36 3.42 -9.14
CA THR A 17 13.34 3.16 -10.17
C THR A 17 11.95 3.54 -9.67
N ALA A 18 11.17 4.19 -10.52
CA ALA A 18 9.73 4.31 -10.35
C ALA A 18 9.04 3.12 -11.02
N PHE A 19 8.56 2.16 -10.23
CA PHE A 19 7.88 0.97 -10.75
C PHE A 19 6.40 1.26 -11.08
N PRO A 20 5.75 0.45 -11.91
CA PRO A 20 4.30 0.55 -12.12
C PRO A 20 3.56 0.44 -10.78
N ASP A 21 2.44 1.13 -10.65
CA ASP A 21 1.65 1.12 -9.42
C ASP A 21 1.02 -0.25 -9.13
N GLY A 22 0.52 -0.42 -7.90
CA GLY A 22 -0.15 -1.67 -7.49
C GLY A 22 -1.25 -2.07 -8.45
N ILE A 23 -2.05 -1.10 -8.93
CA ILE A 23 -3.21 -1.39 -9.78
C ILE A 23 -2.79 -1.84 -11.17
N THR A 24 -1.68 -1.30 -11.69
CA THR A 24 -1.09 -1.72 -12.96
C THR A 24 -0.50 -3.12 -12.83
N ALA A 25 0.18 -3.42 -11.71
CA ALA A 25 0.67 -4.76 -11.43
C ALA A 25 -0.50 -5.76 -11.28
N GLY A 26 -1.56 -5.37 -10.58
CA GLY A 26 -2.80 -6.12 -10.41
C GLY A 26 -3.48 -6.46 -11.73
N ALA A 27 -3.58 -5.49 -12.64
CA ALA A 27 -4.19 -5.63 -13.97
C ALA A 27 -3.49 -6.66 -14.87
N THR A 28 -2.28 -7.11 -14.53
CA THR A 28 -1.58 -8.15 -15.29
C THR A 28 -2.09 -9.55 -14.98
N PHE A 29 -2.72 -9.77 -13.81
CA PHE A 29 -3.09 -11.08 -13.29
C PHE A 29 -1.94 -12.11 -13.26
N ASP A 30 -0.68 -11.66 -13.34
CA ASP A 30 0.51 -12.49 -13.37
C ASP A 30 1.25 -12.45 -12.02
N LYS A 31 1.12 -13.54 -11.26
CA LYS A 31 1.78 -13.74 -9.96
C LYS A 31 3.30 -13.60 -10.05
N ARG A 32 3.90 -14.10 -11.14
CA ARG A 32 5.36 -14.05 -11.34
C ARG A 32 5.82 -12.63 -11.63
N LEU A 33 5.03 -11.86 -12.38
CA LEU A 33 5.34 -10.46 -12.64
C LEU A 33 5.22 -9.60 -11.37
N MET A 34 4.18 -9.80 -10.57
CA MET A 34 4.04 -9.15 -9.26
C MET A 34 5.23 -9.46 -8.34
N ARG A 35 5.64 -10.74 -8.28
CA ARG A 35 6.83 -11.17 -7.52
C ARG A 35 8.11 -10.50 -8.00
N ARG A 36 8.39 -10.53 -9.31
CA ARG A 36 9.64 -9.96 -9.88
C ARG A 36 9.72 -8.44 -9.67
N ARG A 37 8.59 -7.75 -9.80
CA ARG A 37 8.48 -6.31 -9.46
C ARG A 37 8.90 -6.07 -8.00
N ALA A 38 8.37 -6.87 -7.09
CA ALA A 38 8.67 -6.74 -5.66
C ALA A 38 10.11 -7.08 -5.31
N GLU A 39 10.70 -8.11 -5.93
CA GLU A 39 12.12 -8.42 -5.77
C GLU A 39 13.02 -7.27 -6.25
N ALA A 40 12.65 -6.60 -7.36
CA ALA A 40 13.39 -5.44 -7.84
C ALA A 40 13.32 -4.26 -6.87
N ILE A 41 12.13 -3.94 -6.34
CA ILE A 41 11.95 -2.92 -5.30
C ILE A 41 12.76 -3.30 -4.05
N GLY A 42 12.71 -4.56 -3.63
CA GLY A 42 13.44 -5.05 -2.45
C GLY A 42 14.95 -4.92 -2.59
N ARG A 43 15.50 -5.15 -3.78
CA ARG A 43 16.93 -4.94 -4.07
C ARG A 43 17.32 -3.47 -3.93
N GLU A 44 16.53 -2.55 -4.48
CA GLU A 44 16.78 -1.11 -4.35
C GLU A 44 16.64 -0.63 -2.90
N ALA A 45 15.60 -1.09 -2.20
CA ALA A 45 15.40 -0.79 -0.78
C ALA A 45 16.58 -1.26 0.07
N ARG A 46 17.06 -2.50 -0.15
CA ARG A 46 18.22 -3.05 0.55
C ARG A 46 19.48 -2.24 0.23
N ALA A 47 19.71 -1.91 -1.03
CA ALA A 47 20.88 -1.11 -1.47
C ALA A 47 20.89 0.29 -0.84
N LYS A 48 19.72 0.89 -0.59
CA LYS A 48 19.56 2.18 0.10
C LYS A 48 19.55 2.06 1.64
N GLY A 49 19.77 0.87 2.21
CA GLY A 49 19.81 0.66 3.67
C GLY A 49 18.44 0.66 4.35
N VAL A 50 17.35 0.52 3.59
CA VAL A 50 16.00 0.42 4.14
C VAL A 50 15.83 -0.92 4.85
N HIS A 51 15.35 -0.89 6.09
CA HIS A 51 15.11 -2.09 6.89
C HIS A 51 13.66 -2.55 6.74
N VAL A 52 12.74 -1.60 6.67
CA VAL A 52 11.30 -1.81 6.58
C VAL A 52 10.76 -0.99 5.42
N TRP A 53 10.22 -1.67 4.42
CA TRP A 53 9.57 -1.04 3.28
C TRP A 53 8.07 -0.93 3.53
N LEU A 54 7.54 0.28 3.39
CA LEU A 54 6.14 0.62 3.71
C LEU A 54 5.22 0.23 2.55
N GLY A 55 5.07 -1.07 2.32
CA GLY A 55 4.13 -1.68 1.39
C GLY A 55 4.14 -3.22 1.51
N PRO A 56 3.29 -3.93 0.74
CA PRO A 56 2.35 -3.41 -0.26
C PRO A 56 1.09 -2.76 0.36
N THR A 57 0.34 -2.03 -0.47
CA THR A 57 -0.97 -1.50 -0.09
C THR A 57 -2.08 -2.48 -0.48
N VAL A 58 -2.93 -2.86 0.47
CA VAL A 58 -4.15 -3.67 0.29
C VAL A 58 -5.40 -2.99 0.88
N GLY A 59 -5.21 -1.91 1.64
CA GLY A 59 -6.23 -1.00 2.12
C GLY A 59 -5.88 0.41 1.65
N PRO A 60 -6.61 1.05 0.73
CA PRO A 60 -8.00 0.76 0.35
C PRO A 60 -8.17 -0.53 -0.44
N LEU A 61 -9.24 -1.28 -0.13
CA LEU A 61 -9.71 -2.38 -0.97
C LEU A 61 -10.23 -1.83 -2.30
N GLY A 62 -10.80 -0.63 -2.32
CA GLY A 62 -11.37 -0.03 -3.53
C GLY A 62 -12.90 0.09 -3.47
N ARG A 63 -13.46 0.19 -2.25
CA ARG A 63 -14.91 0.33 -2.02
C ARG A 63 -15.51 1.52 -2.78
N LYS A 64 -14.76 2.63 -2.87
CA LYS A 64 -15.17 3.84 -3.57
C LYS A 64 -14.33 4.00 -4.83
N PRO A 65 -14.89 3.99 -6.04
CA PRO A 65 -14.11 4.20 -7.27
C PRO A 65 -13.33 5.53 -7.29
N LYS A 66 -13.87 6.57 -6.64
CA LYS A 66 -13.23 7.88 -6.46
C LYS A 66 -12.25 7.95 -5.27
N GLY A 67 -11.89 6.81 -4.68
CA GLY A 67 -10.90 6.75 -3.60
C GLY A 67 -9.52 7.16 -4.09
N GLY A 68 -8.91 8.17 -3.46
CA GLY A 68 -7.66 8.78 -3.94
C GLY A 68 -6.41 7.90 -3.89
N ARG A 69 -6.51 6.70 -3.31
CA ARG A 69 -5.38 5.76 -3.12
C ARG A 69 -5.63 4.35 -3.65
N ASN A 70 -6.74 4.14 -4.38
CA ASN A 70 -7.06 2.82 -4.95
C ASN A 70 -5.95 2.29 -5.86
N TRP A 71 -5.24 3.20 -6.54
CA TRP A 71 -4.16 2.89 -7.45
C TRP A 71 -2.92 2.26 -6.77
N GLU A 72 -2.75 2.48 -5.45
CA GLU A 72 -1.63 1.89 -4.69
C GLU A 72 -1.80 0.37 -4.46
N GLY A 73 -3.05 -0.12 -4.46
CA GLY A 73 -3.38 -1.54 -4.28
C GLY A 73 -3.64 -2.28 -5.60
N PHE A 74 -3.99 -3.56 -5.55
CA PHE A 74 -4.02 -4.43 -6.75
C PHE A 74 -5.37 -4.48 -7.49
N GLY A 75 -6.43 -3.88 -6.95
CA GLY A 75 -7.78 -3.91 -7.52
C GLY A 75 -8.85 -4.00 -6.42
N ALA A 76 -10.13 -4.09 -6.82
CA ALA A 76 -11.26 -4.14 -5.88
C ALA A 76 -11.59 -5.54 -5.35
N ASP A 77 -11.03 -6.58 -5.97
CA ASP A 77 -11.30 -7.97 -5.62
C ASP A 77 -10.38 -8.44 -4.47
N PRO A 78 -10.93 -9.02 -3.39
CA PRO A 78 -10.12 -9.45 -2.25
C PRO A 78 -9.16 -10.60 -2.58
N VAL A 79 -9.48 -11.46 -3.55
CA VAL A 79 -8.60 -12.56 -3.93
C VAL A 79 -7.39 -12.02 -4.70
N LEU A 80 -7.61 -11.12 -5.65
CA LEU A 80 -6.56 -10.43 -6.39
C LEU A 80 -5.64 -9.63 -5.45
N GLN A 81 -6.22 -8.91 -4.49
CA GLN A 81 -5.46 -8.19 -3.46
C GLN A 81 -4.62 -9.14 -2.59
N ALA A 82 -5.20 -10.25 -2.13
CA ALA A 82 -4.48 -11.24 -1.33
C ALA A 82 -3.33 -11.89 -2.11
N VAL A 83 -3.56 -12.26 -3.37
CA VAL A 83 -2.53 -12.83 -4.25
C VAL A 83 -1.42 -11.80 -4.51
N GLY A 84 -1.77 -10.59 -4.92
CA GLY A 84 -0.79 -9.53 -5.19
C GLY A 84 0.03 -9.17 -3.96
N ALA A 85 -0.62 -9.10 -2.78
CA ALA A 85 0.06 -8.87 -1.52
C ALA A 85 1.01 -10.00 -1.15
N ARG A 86 0.58 -11.25 -1.23
CA ARG A 86 1.42 -12.42 -0.97
C ARG A 86 2.65 -12.43 -1.85
N GLU A 87 2.48 -12.26 -3.16
CA GLU A 87 3.60 -12.27 -4.11
C GLU A 87 4.55 -11.10 -3.87
N THR A 88 4.02 -9.94 -3.50
CA THR A 88 4.84 -8.76 -3.20
C THR A 88 5.62 -8.91 -1.90
N VAL A 89 4.99 -9.37 -0.82
CA VAL A 89 5.64 -9.60 0.48
C VAL A 89 6.77 -10.61 0.35
N LEU A 90 6.52 -11.73 -0.33
CA LEU A 90 7.54 -12.76 -0.53
C LEU A 90 8.72 -12.23 -1.38
N GLY A 91 8.47 -11.38 -2.38
CA GLY A 91 9.53 -10.78 -3.19
C GLY A 91 10.40 -9.78 -2.44
N ILE A 92 9.79 -8.89 -1.65
CA ILE A 92 10.51 -7.93 -0.81
C ILE A 92 11.35 -8.66 0.26
N GLN A 93 10.74 -9.61 0.98
CA GLN A 93 11.41 -10.32 2.07
C GLN A 93 12.53 -11.24 1.60
N ALA A 94 12.46 -11.76 0.37
CA ALA A 94 13.57 -12.50 -0.23
C ALA A 94 14.85 -11.67 -0.39
N GLN A 95 14.76 -10.33 -0.37
CA GLN A 95 15.90 -9.42 -0.45
C GLN A 95 16.40 -8.94 0.93
N GLY A 96 15.89 -9.53 2.03
CA GLY A 96 16.28 -9.15 3.38
C GLY A 96 15.74 -7.79 3.84
N VAL A 97 14.58 -7.39 3.34
CA VAL A 97 13.84 -6.18 3.74
C VAL A 97 12.49 -6.59 4.32
N ILE A 98 12.06 -5.98 5.43
CA ILE A 98 10.77 -6.27 6.04
C ILE A 98 9.67 -5.58 5.23
N ALA A 99 8.67 -6.33 4.75
CA ALA A 99 7.49 -5.76 4.13
C ALA A 99 6.46 -5.35 5.20
N THR A 100 5.70 -4.28 4.95
CA THR A 100 4.66 -3.77 5.84
C THR A 100 3.34 -3.62 5.08
N ILE A 101 2.46 -4.60 5.22
CA ILE A 101 1.12 -4.55 4.65
C ILE A 101 0.36 -3.35 5.24
N LYS A 102 -0.24 -2.52 4.38
CA LYS A 102 -1.00 -1.32 4.79
C LYS A 102 -2.26 -1.10 3.96
N HIS A 103 -3.24 -0.33 4.39
CA HIS A 103 -3.44 0.22 5.73
C HIS A 103 -4.50 -0.64 6.42
N PHE A 104 -4.13 -1.24 7.55
CA PHE A 104 -5.06 -2.02 8.35
C PHE A 104 -5.86 -1.09 9.28
N VAL A 105 -7.19 -0.97 9.17
CA VAL A 105 -8.07 -1.45 8.10
C VAL A 105 -9.09 -0.38 7.73
N GLY A 106 -9.53 -0.38 6.47
CA GLY A 106 -10.72 0.37 6.09
C GLY A 106 -10.52 1.87 5.81
N ASN A 107 -9.30 2.22 5.43
CA ASN A 107 -8.97 3.54 4.91
C ASN A 107 -9.40 3.67 3.43
N GLU A 108 -10.71 3.62 3.17
CA GLU A 108 -11.29 3.57 1.80
C GLU A 108 -11.46 4.94 1.13
N GLN A 109 -11.20 6.04 1.83
CA GLN A 109 -11.31 7.40 1.28
C GLN A 109 -10.30 8.34 1.91
N GLU A 110 -9.89 9.35 1.15
CA GLU A 110 -8.91 10.32 1.62
C GLU A 110 -9.53 11.48 2.41
N MET A 111 -10.71 11.93 1.97
CA MET A 111 -11.42 13.02 2.63
C MET A 111 -11.72 12.64 4.08
N PHE A 112 -11.26 13.47 5.01
CA PHE A 112 -11.45 13.29 6.44
C PHE A 112 -10.87 11.99 7.05
N ARG A 113 -9.81 11.44 6.46
CA ARG A 113 -9.11 10.28 7.07
C ARG A 113 -8.28 10.63 8.32
N MET A 114 -7.95 11.91 8.50
CA MET A 114 -7.19 12.43 9.64
C MET A 114 -8.08 13.34 10.48
N TYR A 115 -7.87 13.27 11.80
CA TYR A 115 -8.45 14.20 12.76
C TYR A 115 -7.51 15.39 12.97
N ASN A 116 -8.08 16.59 13.11
CA ASN A 116 -7.41 17.74 13.71
C ASN A 116 -8.45 18.60 14.48
N PRO A 117 -8.04 19.61 15.27
CA PRO A 117 -8.97 20.39 16.09
C PRO A 117 -10.10 21.12 15.34
N VAL A 118 -9.98 21.30 14.03
CA VAL A 118 -10.99 21.94 13.17
C VAL A 118 -11.66 20.98 12.18
N GLN A 119 -11.27 19.71 12.18
CA GLN A 119 -11.74 18.70 11.22
C GLN A 119 -11.86 17.32 11.88
N TYR A 120 -13.09 16.85 12.02
CA TYR A 120 -13.37 15.49 12.48
C TYR A 120 -12.96 14.43 11.46
N ALA A 121 -12.43 13.31 11.95
CA ALA A 121 -12.20 12.14 11.11
C ALA A 121 -13.52 11.39 10.86
N TYR A 122 -13.75 11.02 9.60
CA TYR A 122 -14.88 10.17 9.21
C TYR A 122 -14.36 8.81 8.76
N SER A 123 -14.84 7.75 9.42
CA SER A 123 -14.51 6.39 9.00
C SER A 123 -15.33 6.02 7.76
N ALA A 124 -14.65 5.50 6.74
CA ALA A 124 -15.32 4.97 5.55
C ALA A 124 -15.86 3.54 5.73
N ASN A 125 -15.67 2.95 6.92
CA ASN A 125 -16.05 1.57 7.22
C ASN A 125 -17.54 1.38 7.54
N ILE A 126 -18.21 2.42 8.04
CA ILE A 126 -19.55 2.32 8.62
C ILE A 126 -20.46 3.33 7.93
N GLY A 127 -21.21 2.90 6.91
CA GLY A 127 -22.36 3.64 6.38
C GLY A 127 -22.08 5.08 5.95
N LYS A 128 -23.13 5.91 5.82
CA LYS A 128 -23.02 7.33 5.49
C LYS A 128 -22.17 8.04 6.55
N SER A 129 -20.92 8.38 6.23
CA SER A 129 -20.04 9.34 6.94
C SER A 129 -20.50 9.71 8.35
N VAL A 130 -20.41 8.74 9.27
CA VAL A 130 -20.71 8.97 10.68
C VAL A 130 -19.42 9.48 11.31
N PRO A 131 -19.44 10.60 12.06
CA PRO A 131 -18.28 11.05 12.82
C PRO A 131 -17.76 9.88 13.66
N CYS A 132 -16.47 9.57 13.59
CA CYS A 132 -15.90 8.58 14.49
C CYS A 132 -15.93 9.18 15.91
N PRO A 133 -16.72 8.64 16.87
CA PRO A 133 -16.69 9.14 18.22
C PRO A 133 -15.32 8.85 18.82
N LEU A 134 -14.75 9.84 19.50
CA LEU A 134 -13.46 9.75 20.17
C LEU A 134 -13.45 8.57 21.16
N PRO A 135 -12.35 7.81 21.29
CA PRO A 135 -12.09 7.13 22.55
C PRO A 135 -11.78 8.23 23.58
N ILE A 136 -12.61 8.32 24.62
CA ILE A 136 -12.22 8.88 25.92
C ILE A 136 -11.09 8.03 26.51
#